data_AF-A0A3E1YF45-F1
#
_entry.id   AF-A0A3E1YF45-F1
#
_cell.length_a   1.000
_cell.length_b   1.000
_cell.length_c   1.000
_cell.angle_alpha   90.00
_cell.angle_beta   90.00
_cell.angle_gamma   90.00
#
_symmetry.space_group_name_H-M   'P 1'
#
loop_
_entity.id
_entity.type
_entity.pdbx_description
1 polymer ?
#
loop_
_entity_poly.entity_id
_entity_poly.type
_entity_poly.pdbx_seq_one_letter_code
_entity_poly.pdbx_strand_id
1 'polypeptide(L)'
;MKGILKVVCALSISLLTSLGAMAQNVDKAYIAKLKKEKEILNEELKLNSLKLKAANETLSQEKMIAEAEKLNDKAEKAMRTAKQDASNLNKEEAGNEKLSKQANRSAKDASKYANDAHKQSEKIAKSKKYVEKLNEDISKQTAKIDELKKNEA
;
A
#
# COMPACT_ATOMS: atom_id res chain seq x y z
N MET A 1 47.62 41.25 -3.09
CA MET A 1 46.18 41.07 -3.41
C MET A 1 45.72 39.89 -2.55
N LYS A 2 45.04 40.09 -1.42
CA LYS A 2 43.61 40.43 -1.30
C LYS A 2 42.78 39.49 -2.17
N GLY A 3 41.92 38.59 -1.69
CA GLY A 3 41.35 38.32 -0.37
C GLY A 3 40.22 37.28 -0.54
N ILE A 4 39.28 37.25 0.42
CA ILE A 4 37.91 36.69 0.32
C ILE A 4 37.89 35.14 0.51
N LEU A 5 37.23 34.50 1.47
CA LEU A 5 36.18 34.88 2.44
C LEU A 5 36.15 33.82 3.56
N LYS A 6 36.66 34.14 4.75
CA LYS A 6 36.28 33.45 5.99
C LYS A 6 35.39 34.41 6.76
N VAL A 7 34.10 34.41 6.45
CA VAL A 7 33.06 35.08 7.25
C VAL A 7 31.86 34.16 7.28
N VAL A 8 31.93 33.16 8.16
CA VAL A 8 30.77 32.41 8.61
C VAL A 8 30.46 32.93 10.02
N CYS A 9 29.24 33.45 10.16
CA CYS A 9 28.52 33.63 11.42
C CYS A 9 29.10 34.61 12.45
N ALA A 10 29.14 35.89 12.10
CA ALA A 10 29.01 36.99 13.07
C ALA A 10 27.82 37.88 12.67
N LEU A 11 26.61 37.34 12.81
CA LEU A 11 25.38 38.11 12.79
C LEU A 11 24.68 37.91 14.15
N SER A 12 24.93 38.89 15.02
CA SER A 12 23.92 39.46 15.92
C SER A 12 23.47 38.61 17.12
N ILE A 13 24.41 38.25 18.00
CA ILE A 13 24.09 38.11 19.43
C ILE A 13 24.04 39.53 20.02
N SER A 14 22.89 40.19 19.90
CA SER A 14 22.55 41.42 20.62
C SER A 14 21.07 41.70 20.43
N LEU A 15 20.24 41.13 21.31
CA LEU A 15 19.07 41.74 21.96
C LEU A 15 18.15 40.61 22.42
N LEU A 16 18.26 40.24 23.71
CA LEU A 16 17.15 39.89 24.61
C LEU A 16 17.69 39.32 25.94
N THR A 17 18.67 40.02 26.53
CA THR A 17 18.88 39.99 27.99
C THR A 17 17.85 40.90 28.64
N SER A 18 16.59 40.45 28.61
CA SER A 18 15.55 40.87 29.54
C SER A 18 14.65 39.67 29.79
N LEU A 19 15.26 38.56 30.25
CA LEU A 19 14.57 37.56 31.05
C LEU A 19 14.24 38.19 32.42
N GLY A 20 13.31 39.14 32.42
CA GLY A 20 12.37 39.16 33.52
C GLY A 20 11.67 37.82 33.47
N ALA A 21 11.75 37.04 34.54
CA ALA A 21 10.92 35.86 34.72
C ALA A 21 9.46 36.31 34.69
N MET A 22 8.88 36.40 33.50
CA MET A 22 7.45 36.31 33.35
C MET A 22 7.12 34.87 33.70
N ALA A 23 6.86 34.62 34.98
CA ALA A 23 5.93 33.58 35.36
C ALA A 23 4.66 33.88 34.55
N GLN A 24 4.55 33.29 33.36
CA GLN A 24 3.34 33.33 32.58
C GLN A 24 2.31 32.70 33.50
N ASN A 25 1.38 33.51 34.01
CA ASN A 25 0.16 32.97 34.60
C ASN A 25 -0.46 32.15 33.48
N VAL A 26 -0.25 30.84 33.53
CA VAL A 26 -0.75 29.92 32.52
C VAL A 26 -2.26 29.96 32.67
N ASP A 27 -2.90 30.79 31.85
CA ASP A 27 -4.34 30.93 31.88
C ASP A 27 -4.95 29.56 31.58
N LYS A 28 -6.00 29.21 32.34
CA LYS A 28 -6.79 27.99 32.14
C LYS A 28 -7.24 27.85 30.69
N ALA A 29 -7.51 28.97 30.00
CA ALA A 29 -7.83 29.00 28.58
C ALA A 29 -6.67 28.49 27.69
N TYR A 30 -5.44 28.87 27.99
CA TYR A 30 -4.24 28.42 27.25
C TYR A 30 -3.98 26.93 27.45
N ILE A 31 -4.14 26.41 28.67
CA ILE A 31 -4.03 24.97 28.94
C ILE A 31 -5.10 24.18 28.17
N ALA A 32 -6.34 24.68 28.12
CA ALA A 32 -7.42 24.04 27.38
C ALA A 32 -7.13 23.98 25.87
N LYS A 33 -6.58 25.06 25.30
CA LYS A 33 -6.13 25.11 23.90
C LYS A 33 -5.06 24.05 23.63
N LEU A 34 -3.99 24.03 24.41
CA LEU A 34 -2.90 23.04 24.23
C LEU A 34 -3.39 21.59 24.35
N LYS A 35 -4.35 21.31 25.24
CA LYS A 35 -4.95 19.97 25.35
C LYS A 35 -5.71 19.57 24.08
N LYS A 36 -6.47 20.49 23.48
CA LYS A 36 -7.15 20.26 22.19
C LYS A 36 -6.16 20.08 21.04
N GLU A 37 -5.15 20.94 20.93
CA GLU A 37 -4.09 20.80 19.91
C GLU A 37 -3.41 19.43 20.00
N LYS A 38 -3.09 18.98 21.22
CA LYS A 38 -2.56 17.63 21.45
C LYS A 38 -3.50 16.52 20.99
N GLU A 39 -4.81 16.67 21.22
CA GLU A 39 -5.81 15.72 20.76
C GLU A 39 -5.88 15.66 19.23
N ILE A 40 -5.94 16.82 18.56
CA ILE A 40 -5.91 16.93 17.10
C ILE A 40 -4.67 16.24 16.54
N LEU A 41 -3.49 16.51 17.10
CA LEU A 41 -2.22 15.94 16.66
C LEU A 41 -2.20 14.40 16.81
N ASN A 42 -2.75 13.86 17.90
CA ASN A 42 -2.88 12.42 18.09
C ASN A 42 -3.80 11.78 17.03
N GLU A 43 -4.90 12.43 16.70
CA GLU A 43 -5.83 11.94 15.67
C GLU A 43 -5.22 12.05 14.26
N GLU A 44 -4.45 13.10 13.97
CA GLU A 44 -3.67 13.23 12.73
C GLU A 44 -2.59 12.15 12.59
N LEU A 45 -1.91 11.79 13.68
CA LEU A 45 -0.97 10.66 13.67
C LEU A 45 -1.66 9.34 13.32
N LYS A 46 -2.87 9.09 13.85
CA LYS A 46 -3.68 7.92 13.48
C LYS A 46 -4.07 7.96 12.00
N LEU A 47 -4.51 9.11 11.51
CA LEU A 47 -4.84 9.31 10.10
C LEU A 47 -3.64 9.00 9.19
N ASN A 48 -2.45 9.51 9.54
CA ASN A 48 -1.23 9.26 8.77
C ASN A 48 -0.84 7.78 8.80
N SER A 49 -1.01 7.09 9.94
CA SER A 49 -0.80 5.64 10.01
C SER A 49 -1.75 4.87 9.09
N LEU A 50 -3.03 5.24 9.06
CA LEU A 50 -4.02 4.62 8.16
C LEU A 50 -3.67 4.86 6.68
N LYS A 51 -3.31 6.10 6.32
CA LYS A 51 -2.87 6.46 4.96
C LYS A 51 -1.64 5.67 4.52
N LEU A 52 -0.65 5.52 5.41
CA LEU A 52 0.54 4.71 5.14
C LEU A 52 0.18 3.23 4.92
N LYS A 53 -0.71 2.66 5.74
CA LYS A 53 -1.20 1.29 5.56
C LYS A 53 -1.90 1.12 4.20
N ALA A 54 -2.77 2.06 3.83
CA ALA A 54 -3.47 2.03 2.55
C ALA A 54 -2.48 2.10 1.38
N ALA A 55 -1.51 3.02 1.41
CA ALA A 55 -0.49 3.15 0.37
C ALA A 55 0.36 1.88 0.23
N ASN A 56 0.78 1.28 1.35
CA ASN A 56 1.56 0.04 1.34
C ASN A 56 0.75 -1.13 0.77
N GLU A 57 -0.54 -1.24 1.11
CA GLU A 57 -1.41 -2.29 0.58
C GLU A 57 -1.65 -2.10 -0.93
N THR A 58 -1.85 -0.86 -1.40
CA THR A 58 -1.96 -0.57 -2.84
C THR A 58 -0.70 -0.98 -3.59
N LEU A 59 0.50 -0.68 -3.05
CA LEU A 59 1.76 -1.12 -3.65
C LEU A 59 1.92 -2.66 -3.63
N SER A 60 1.37 -3.32 -2.61
CA SER A 60 1.27 -4.78 -2.55
C SER A 60 0.35 -5.34 -3.65
N GLN A 61 -0.79 -4.69 -3.91
CA GLN A 61 -1.72 -5.08 -4.97
C GLN A 61 -1.08 -5.02 -6.35
N GLU A 62 -0.32 -3.97 -6.66
CA GLU A 62 0.39 -3.85 -7.94
C GLU A 62 1.32 -5.05 -8.18
N LYS A 63 2.05 -5.49 -7.15
CA LYS A 63 2.89 -6.70 -7.23
C LYS A 63 2.04 -7.95 -7.43
N MET A 64 0.93 -8.09 -6.70
CA MET A 64 0.04 -9.24 -6.85
C MET A 64 -0.58 -9.33 -8.25
N ILE A 65 -0.95 -8.17 -8.83
CA ILE A 65 -1.50 -8.07 -10.20
C ILE A 65 -0.44 -8.49 -11.22
N ALA A 66 0.79 -7.98 -11.11
CA ALA A 66 1.88 -8.38 -12.00
C ALA A 66 2.20 -9.89 -11.89
N GLU A 67 2.09 -10.49 -10.71
CA GLU A 67 2.19 -11.94 -10.54
C GLU A 67 1.01 -12.69 -11.17
N ALA A 68 -0.21 -12.17 -11.05
CA ALA A 68 -1.39 -12.75 -11.65
C ALA A 68 -1.31 -12.74 -13.18
N GLU A 69 -0.82 -11.66 -13.79
CA GLU A 69 -0.57 -11.58 -15.23
C GLU A 69 0.41 -12.67 -15.69
N LYS A 70 1.53 -12.83 -14.98
CA LYS A 70 2.50 -13.90 -15.28
C LYS A 70 1.90 -15.30 -15.13
N LEU A 71 1.02 -15.53 -14.16
CA LEU A 71 0.34 -16.80 -13.96
C LEU A 71 -0.69 -17.05 -15.07
N ASN A 72 -1.44 -16.02 -15.48
CA ASN A 72 -2.39 -16.09 -16.59
C ASN A 72 -1.66 -16.43 -17.90
N ASP A 73 -0.53 -15.79 -18.19
CA ASP A 73 0.28 -16.11 -19.37
C ASP A 73 0.76 -17.57 -19.38
N LYS A 74 1.19 -18.08 -18.22
CA LYS A 74 1.60 -19.49 -18.07
C LYS A 74 0.42 -20.44 -18.24
N ALA A 75 -0.73 -20.11 -17.64
CA ALA A 75 -1.94 -20.90 -17.77
C ALA A 75 -2.41 -20.94 -19.22
N GLU A 76 -2.40 -19.81 -19.93
CA GLU A 76 -2.78 -19.75 -21.34
C GLU A 76 -1.85 -20.59 -22.21
N LYS A 77 -0.53 -20.45 -22.04
CA LYS A 77 0.46 -21.26 -22.77
C LYS A 77 0.26 -22.76 -22.51
N ALA A 78 0.08 -23.15 -21.25
CA ALA A 78 -0.16 -24.53 -20.88
C ALA A 78 -1.48 -25.07 -21.46
N MET A 79 -2.55 -24.26 -21.47
CA MET A 79 -3.82 -24.63 -22.10
C MET A 79 -3.68 -24.80 -23.62
N ARG A 80 -2.90 -23.94 -24.30
CA ARG A 80 -2.62 -24.09 -25.73
C ARG A 80 -1.87 -25.39 -26.02
N THR A 81 -0.83 -25.70 -25.24
CA THR A 81 -0.09 -26.97 -25.34
C THR A 81 -0.99 -28.17 -25.08
N ALA A 82 -1.81 -28.14 -24.02
CA ALA A 82 -2.75 -29.22 -23.70
C ALA A 82 -3.77 -29.45 -24.84
N LYS A 83 -4.30 -28.38 -25.44
CA LYS A 83 -5.18 -28.48 -26.62
C LYS A 83 -4.47 -29.09 -27.83
N GLN A 84 -3.22 -28.70 -28.07
CA GLN A 84 -2.42 -29.25 -29.17
C GLN A 84 -2.14 -30.74 -28.95
N ASP A 85 -1.70 -31.13 -27.76
CA ASP A 85 -1.41 -32.53 -27.43
C ASP A 85 -2.67 -33.40 -27.50
N ALA A 86 -3.82 -32.90 -27.02
CA ALA A 86 -5.11 -33.57 -27.16
C ALA A 86 -5.52 -33.71 -28.63
N SER A 87 -5.26 -32.69 -29.45
CA SER A 87 -5.53 -32.75 -30.89
C SER A 87 -4.63 -33.76 -31.61
N ASN A 88 -3.36 -33.88 -31.21
CA ASN A 88 -2.44 -34.87 -31.75
C ASN A 88 -2.85 -36.29 -31.37
N LEU A 89 -3.29 -36.49 -30.11
CA LEU A 89 -3.83 -37.77 -29.66
C LEU A 89 -5.04 -38.22 -30.49
N ASN A 90 -5.93 -37.29 -30.85
CA ASN A 90 -7.13 -37.58 -31.65
C ASN A 90 -6.83 -37.88 -33.13
N LYS A 91 -5.65 -37.52 -33.64
CA LYS A 91 -5.26 -37.71 -35.05
C LYS A 91 -4.48 -39.01 -35.28
N GLU A 92 -3.89 -39.59 -34.25
CA GLU A 92 -3.13 -40.84 -34.35
C GLU A 92 -3.95 -42.08 -33.95
N GLU A 93 -3.42 -43.27 -34.26
CA GLU A 93 -4.07 -44.54 -33.94
C GLU A 93 -4.35 -44.70 -32.43
N ALA A 94 -5.53 -45.25 -32.13
CA ALA A 94 -5.92 -45.56 -30.76
C ALA A 94 -4.91 -46.51 -30.12
N GLY A 95 -4.35 -46.11 -28.97
CA GLY A 95 -3.38 -46.92 -28.22
C GLY A 95 -1.96 -46.33 -28.11
N ASN A 96 -1.69 -45.13 -28.66
CA ASN A 96 -0.40 -44.45 -28.47
C ASN A 96 -0.22 -43.95 -27.02
N GLU A 97 0.30 -44.83 -26.15
CA GLU A 97 0.48 -44.59 -24.71
C GLU A 97 1.38 -43.37 -24.42
N LYS A 98 2.38 -43.10 -25.27
CA LYS A 98 3.28 -41.96 -25.09
C LYS A 98 2.53 -40.63 -25.28
N LEU A 99 1.75 -40.51 -26.35
CA LEU A 99 0.92 -39.32 -26.59
C LEU A 99 -0.13 -39.14 -25.50
N SER A 100 -0.74 -40.24 -25.03
CA SER A 100 -1.71 -40.18 -23.92
C SER A 100 -1.07 -39.64 -22.64
N LYS A 101 0.13 -40.13 -22.27
CA LYS A 101 0.89 -39.62 -21.12
C LYS A 101 1.26 -38.14 -21.28
N GLN A 102 1.66 -37.73 -22.49
CA GLN A 102 1.98 -36.33 -22.78
C GLN A 102 0.75 -35.42 -22.64
N ALA A 103 -0.36 -35.75 -23.30
CA ALA A 103 -1.60 -34.98 -23.21
C ALA A 103 -2.09 -34.87 -21.77
N ASN A 104 -1.99 -35.94 -20.99
CA ASN A 104 -2.40 -35.95 -19.59
C ASN A 104 -1.48 -35.09 -18.71
N ARG A 105 -0.16 -35.07 -18.98
CA ARG A 105 0.78 -34.16 -18.30
C ARG A 105 0.46 -32.71 -18.61
N SER A 106 0.29 -32.37 -19.89
CA SER A 106 -0.04 -31.01 -20.33
C SER A 106 -1.38 -30.53 -19.75
N ALA A 107 -2.39 -31.41 -19.67
CA ALA A 107 -3.66 -31.10 -19.02
C ALA A 107 -3.51 -30.84 -17.51
N LYS A 108 -2.69 -31.63 -16.81
CA LYS A 108 -2.39 -31.41 -15.38
C LYS A 108 -1.67 -30.10 -15.14
N ASP A 109 -0.68 -29.76 -15.97
CA ASP A 109 0.04 -28.50 -15.87
C ASP A 109 -0.90 -27.30 -16.13
N ALA A 110 -1.75 -27.39 -17.16
CA ALA A 110 -2.76 -26.37 -17.42
C ALA A 110 -3.72 -26.18 -16.25
N SER A 111 -4.22 -27.27 -15.66
CA SER A 111 -5.08 -27.23 -14.48
C SER A 111 -4.38 -26.61 -13.27
N LYS A 112 -3.11 -26.97 -13.03
CA LYS A 112 -2.30 -26.40 -11.95
C LYS A 112 -2.14 -24.89 -12.10
N TYR A 113 -1.72 -24.41 -13.27
CA TYR A 113 -1.53 -22.98 -13.49
C TYR A 113 -2.83 -22.20 -13.43
N ALA A 114 -3.94 -22.75 -13.92
CA ALA A 114 -5.26 -22.15 -13.78
C ALA A 114 -5.68 -22.01 -12.31
N ASN A 115 -5.43 -23.04 -11.49
CA ASN A 115 -5.69 -22.99 -10.05
C ASN A 115 -4.80 -21.98 -9.32
N ASP A 116 -3.53 -21.88 -9.70
CA ASP A 116 -2.61 -20.91 -9.10
C ASP A 116 -3.03 -19.47 -9.46
N ALA A 117 -3.43 -19.22 -10.71
CA ALA A 117 -3.99 -17.95 -11.15
C ALA A 117 -5.28 -17.59 -10.40
N HIS A 118 -6.18 -18.56 -10.21
CA HIS A 118 -7.42 -18.36 -9.43
C HIS A 118 -7.13 -17.97 -7.98
N LYS A 119 -6.23 -18.70 -7.30
CA LYS A 119 -5.82 -18.36 -5.92
C LYS A 119 -5.21 -16.97 -5.82
N GLN A 120 -4.43 -16.56 -6.82
CA GLN A 120 -3.87 -15.21 -6.85
C GLN A 120 -4.97 -14.16 -7.03
N SER A 121 -5.96 -14.40 -7.89
CA SER A 121 -7.13 -13.53 -8.06
C SER A 121 -7.90 -13.35 -6.75
N GLU A 122 -8.10 -14.43 -5.98
CA GLU A 122 -8.75 -14.34 -4.67
C GLU A 122 -7.97 -13.48 -3.67
N LYS A 123 -6.63 -13.56 -3.67
CA LYS A 123 -5.79 -12.70 -2.81
C LYS A 123 -5.94 -11.23 -3.19
N ILE A 124 -5.93 -10.91 -4.48
CA ILE A 124 -6.15 -9.55 -4.98
C ILE A 124 -7.53 -9.05 -4.55
N ALA A 125 -8.58 -9.86 -4.67
CA ALA A 125 -9.93 -9.49 -4.25
C ALA A 125 -10.01 -9.21 -2.74
N LYS A 126 -9.35 -10.02 -1.89
CA LYS A 126 -9.27 -9.79 -0.45
C LYS A 126 -8.52 -8.50 -0.11
N SER A 127 -7.38 -8.28 -0.76
CA SER A 127 -6.58 -7.06 -0.60
C SER A 127 -7.39 -5.81 -1.00
N LYS A 128 -8.13 -5.86 -2.11
CA LYS A 128 -8.99 -4.75 -2.56
C LYS A 128 -10.02 -4.37 -1.51
N LYS A 129 -10.73 -5.36 -0.95
CA LYS A 129 -11.68 -5.13 0.15
C LYS A 129 -11.01 -4.53 1.39
N TYR A 130 -9.78 -4.91 1.68
CA TYR A 130 -9.03 -4.34 2.80
C TYR A 130 -8.67 -2.87 2.57
N VAL A 131 -8.26 -2.50 1.35
CA VAL A 131 -8.04 -1.09 0.97
C VAL A 131 -9.33 -0.27 1.04
N GLU A 132 -10.46 -0.82 0.57
CA GLU A 132 -11.78 -0.18 0.69
C GLU A 132 -12.10 0.14 2.16
N LYS A 133 -11.91 -0.84 3.05
CA LYS A 133 -12.08 -0.64 4.50
C LYS A 133 -11.14 0.42 5.08
N LEU A 134 -9.87 0.42 4.69
CA LEU A 134 -8.92 1.44 5.12
C LEU A 134 -9.35 2.84 4.66
N ASN A 135 -9.89 2.98 3.45
CA ASN A 135 -10.38 4.25 2.93
C ASN A 135 -11.64 4.75 3.66
N GLU A 136 -12.53 3.85 4.07
CA GLU A 136 -13.65 4.19 4.95
C GLU A 136 -13.14 4.70 6.32
N ASP A 137 -12.17 4.01 6.92
CA ASP A 137 -11.59 4.40 8.21
C ASP A 137 -10.85 5.74 8.11
N ILE A 138 -10.11 5.98 7.01
CA ILE A 138 -9.48 7.27 6.69
C ILE A 138 -10.53 8.37 6.61
N SER A 139 -11.67 8.11 5.95
CA SER A 139 -12.74 9.10 5.79
C SER A 139 -13.38 9.46 7.13
N LYS A 140 -13.70 8.46 7.96
CA LYS A 140 -14.22 8.67 9.33
C LYS A 140 -13.23 9.44 10.19
N GLN A 141 -11.95 9.08 10.12
CA GLN A 141 -10.89 9.72 10.90
C GLN A 141 -10.65 11.18 10.46
N THR A 142 -10.75 11.45 9.15
CA THR A 142 -10.67 12.82 8.60
C THR A 142 -11.82 13.67 9.12
N ALA A 143 -13.06 13.17 9.05
CA ALA A 143 -14.24 13.88 9.57
C ALA A 143 -14.12 14.20 11.06
N LYS A 144 -13.59 13.26 11.86
CA LYS A 144 -13.34 13.49 13.29
C LYS A 144 -12.32 14.61 13.54
N ILE A 145 -11.24 14.66 12.76
CA ILE A 145 -10.24 15.74 12.87
C ILE A 145 -10.86 17.07 12.47
N ASP A 146 -11.64 17.11 11.40
CA ASP A 146 -12.32 18.33 10.94
C ASP A 146 -13.32 18.86 11.98
N GLU A 147 -14.05 17.97 12.65
CA GLU A 147 -14.93 18.34 13.77
C GLU A 147 -14.14 18.91 14.95
N LEU A 148 -13.03 18.29 15.34
CA LEU A 148 -12.15 18.80 16.41
C LEU A 148 -11.59 20.19 16.07
N LYS A 149 -11.20 20.43 14.82
CA LYS A 149 -10.70 21.72 14.33
C LYS A 149 -11.80 22.79 14.25
N LYS A 150 -13.02 22.42 13.85
CA LYS A 150 -14.17 23.35 13.84
C LYS A 150 -14.52 23.84 15.25
N ASN A 151 -14.37 22.98 16.26
CA ASN A 151 -14.56 23.33 17.66
C ASN A 151 -13.40 24.16 18.26
N GLU A 152 -12.46 24.63 17.42
CA GLU A 152 -11.34 25.51 17.77
C GLU A 152 -11.58 26.98 17.35
N ALA A 153 -12.53 27.22 16.43
CA ALA A 153 -12.98 28.54 15.98
C ALA A 153 -14.13 29.08 16.85
#